data_AF-F5GTV4-F1
#
_entry.id   AF-F5GTV4-F1
#
_cell.length_a   1.000
_cell.length_b   1.000
_cell.length_c   1.000
_cell.angle_alpha   90.00
_cell.angle_beta   90.00
_cell.angle_gamma   90.00
#
_symmetry.space_group_name_H-M   'P 1'
#
loop_
_entity.id
_entity.type
_entity.pdbx_description
1 polymer ?
#
loop_
_entity_poly.entity_id
_entity_poly.type
_entity_poly.pdbx_seq_one_letter_code
_entity_poly.pdbx_strand_id
1 'polypeptide(L)'
;MIAIGTIQLALLAVLAIAVVQTRDSVYAPPIWEYARNGQERHLYLNTYHYCNYTKSAMQGPLMINIKSSTYHTPNVVLDGKGKHLGCGKITVKGSDITEPVVCANFRRNWTEGLCRVHSKSVEYTFEIFENKHVYNRN
;
A
#
# COMPACT_ATOMS: atom_id res chain seq x y z
N MET A 1 -38.23 -29.07 -42.02
CA MET A 1 -37.37 -27.88 -42.16
C MET A 1 -37.51 -27.06 -40.89
N ILE A 2 -36.57 -27.19 -39.96
CA ILE A 2 -36.44 -26.27 -38.83
C ILE A 2 -35.06 -25.65 -39.02
N ALA A 3 -35.03 -24.52 -39.69
CA ALA A 3 -33.82 -23.74 -39.87
C ALA A 3 -34.05 -22.40 -39.17
N ILE A 4 -32.98 -21.89 -38.55
CA ILE A 4 -32.88 -20.55 -37.96
C ILE A 4 -33.50 -20.45 -36.55
N GLY A 5 -32.86 -21.08 -35.56
CA GLY A 5 -33.26 -20.91 -34.15
C GLY A 5 -32.12 -20.89 -33.14
N THR A 6 -30.86 -21.04 -33.55
CA THR A 6 -29.77 -21.33 -32.60
C THR A 6 -28.61 -20.33 -32.60
N ILE A 7 -28.59 -19.33 -33.50
CA ILE A 7 -27.43 -18.43 -33.62
C ILE A 7 -27.58 -17.15 -32.76
N GLN A 8 -28.79 -16.79 -32.31
CA GLN A 8 -29.00 -15.54 -31.57
C GLN A 8 -28.71 -15.59 -30.06
N LEU A 9 -28.52 -16.77 -29.45
CA LEU A 9 -28.24 -16.85 -28.01
C LEU A 9 -26.73 -16.82 -27.65
N ALA A 10 -25.84 -16.97 -28.62
CA ALA A 10 -24.39 -16.97 -28.33
C ALA A 10 -23.80 -15.55 -28.19
N LEU A 11 -24.39 -14.52 -28.82
CA LEU A 11 -23.83 -13.17 -28.78
C LEU A 11 -24.15 -12.37 -27.51
N LEU A 12 -25.22 -12.72 -26.78
CA LEU A 12 -25.59 -12.03 -25.54
C LEU A 12 -24.83 -12.53 -24.30
N ALA A 13 -24.21 -13.71 -24.36
CA ALA A 13 -23.40 -14.24 -23.26
C ALA A 13 -21.98 -13.64 -23.22
N VAL A 14 -21.46 -13.16 -24.35
CA VAL A 14 -20.08 -12.63 -24.43
C VAL A 14 -19.98 -11.18 -23.93
N LEU A 15 -21.05 -10.39 -24.00
CA LEU A 15 -21.05 -9.02 -23.47
C LEU A 15 -21.24 -8.93 -21.95
N ALA A 16 -21.67 -10.02 -21.28
CA ALA A 16 -21.90 -10.01 -19.83
C ALA A 16 -20.65 -10.37 -18.99
N ILE A 17 -19.58 -10.88 -19.62
CA ILE A 17 -18.38 -11.39 -18.90
C ILE A 17 -17.22 -10.37 -18.88
N ALA A 18 -17.30 -9.29 -19.66
CA ALA A 18 -16.26 -8.25 -19.69
C ALA A 18 -16.46 -7.12 -18.65
N VAL A 19 -17.39 -7.27 -17.73
CA VAL A 19 -17.43 -6.46 -16.50
C VAL A 19 -17.00 -7.34 -15.35
N VAL A 20 -15.80 -7.92 -15.45
CA VAL A 20 -15.02 -8.11 -14.23
C VAL A 20 -14.73 -6.69 -13.75
N GLN A 21 -15.69 -6.12 -13.00
CA GLN A 21 -15.39 -5.16 -11.97
C GLN A 21 -14.35 -5.85 -11.08
N THR A 22 -13.08 -5.79 -11.46
CA THR A 22 -12.00 -5.74 -10.49
C THR A 22 -12.30 -4.47 -9.72
N ARG A 23 -13.18 -4.56 -8.72
CA ARG A 23 -13.18 -3.60 -7.63
C ARG A 23 -11.75 -3.64 -7.15
N ASP A 24 -10.95 -2.67 -7.57
CA ASP A 24 -9.60 -2.48 -7.08
C ASP A 24 -9.76 -2.52 -5.57
N SER A 25 -9.36 -3.63 -4.96
CA SER A 25 -9.63 -3.83 -3.55
C SER A 25 -8.79 -2.79 -2.83
N VAL A 26 -9.47 -1.84 -2.18
CA VAL A 26 -8.83 -0.73 -1.48
C VAL A 26 -8.58 -1.17 -0.06
N TYR A 27 -7.31 -1.24 0.33
CA TYR A 27 -6.90 -1.61 1.67
C TYR A 27 -6.30 -0.43 2.44
N ALA A 28 -6.50 -0.43 3.76
CA ALA A 28 -5.88 0.49 4.70
C ALA A 28 -5.05 -0.33 5.70
N PRO A 29 -3.72 -0.45 5.50
CA PRO A 29 -2.88 -1.23 6.38
C PRO A 29 -2.72 -0.57 7.76
N PRO A 30 -2.61 -1.37 8.83
CA PRO A 30 -2.30 -0.83 10.13
C PRO A 30 -0.89 -0.21 10.18
N ILE A 31 -0.78 0.86 10.95
CA ILE A 31 0.48 1.53 11.28
C ILE A 31 0.69 1.40 12.79
N TRP A 32 1.91 1.09 13.21
CA TRP A 32 2.20 0.90 14.63
C TRP A 32 3.49 1.60 15.03
N GLU A 33 3.45 2.40 16.11
CA GLU A 33 4.63 3.08 16.65
C GLU A 33 5.45 2.10 17.50
N TYR A 34 6.71 1.88 17.13
CA TYR A 34 7.61 0.97 17.85
C TYR A 34 8.67 1.69 18.68
N ALA A 35 8.92 2.98 18.40
CA ALA A 35 9.83 3.81 19.17
C ALA A 35 9.50 5.29 19.04
N ARG A 36 9.85 6.07 20.08
CA ARG A 36 9.76 7.52 20.10
C ARG A 36 11.00 8.11 20.77
N ASN A 37 11.66 9.03 20.10
CA ASN A 37 12.88 9.71 20.54
C ASN A 37 12.64 11.23 20.50
N GLY A 38 12.14 11.80 21.59
CA GLY A 38 11.76 13.20 21.65
C GLY A 38 10.65 13.52 20.63
N GLN A 39 10.99 14.34 19.63
CA GLN A 39 10.09 14.74 18.53
C GLN A 39 10.11 13.78 17.33
N GLU A 40 10.93 12.73 17.39
CA GLU A 40 11.02 11.71 16.35
C GLU A 40 10.17 10.48 16.72
N ARG A 41 9.33 10.04 15.79
CA ARG A 41 8.48 8.86 15.90
C ARG A 41 8.87 7.85 14.85
N HIS A 42 8.97 6.60 15.26
CA HIS A 42 9.30 5.50 14.38
C HIS A 42 8.15 4.50 14.32
N LEU A 43 7.69 4.22 13.11
CA LEU A 43 6.48 3.46 12.83
C LEU A 43 6.80 2.30 11.90
N TYR A 44 6.06 1.21 12.06
CA TYR A 44 5.94 0.17 11.05
C TYR A 44 4.67 0.37 10.24
N LEU A 45 4.79 0.19 8.92
CA LEU A 45 3.67 0.04 7.99
C LEU A 45 3.48 -1.44 7.69
N ASN A 46 2.32 -1.98 8.06
CA ASN A 46 2.05 -3.40 8.00
C ASN A 46 1.08 -3.72 6.87
N THR A 47 1.59 -3.80 5.64
CA THR A 47 0.80 -4.19 4.46
C THR A 47 0.28 -5.63 4.54
N TYR A 48 0.95 -6.50 5.32
CA TYR A 48 0.55 -7.88 5.56
C TYR A 48 0.69 -8.25 7.03
N HIS A 49 -0.06 -9.25 7.50
CA HIS A 49 -0.05 -9.69 8.90
C HIS A 49 1.35 -10.07 9.41
N TYR A 50 2.20 -10.68 8.57
CA TYR A 50 3.55 -11.09 8.98
C TYR A 50 4.47 -9.92 9.33
N CYS A 51 4.16 -8.70 8.87
CA CYS A 51 4.95 -7.50 9.17
C CYS A 51 5.00 -7.19 10.67
N ASN A 52 3.95 -7.54 11.41
CA ASN A 52 3.86 -7.29 12.84
C ASN A 52 4.83 -8.13 13.68
N TYR A 53 5.29 -9.27 13.15
CA TYR A 53 5.92 -10.30 13.98
C TYR A 53 7.42 -10.44 13.77
N THR A 54 7.96 -9.95 12.65
CA THR A 54 9.36 -10.19 12.33
C THR A 54 10.05 -9.05 11.60
N LYS A 55 11.16 -8.58 12.18
CA LYS A 55 12.10 -7.67 11.52
C LYS A 55 12.71 -8.27 10.25
N SER A 56 12.74 -9.60 10.12
CA SER A 56 13.22 -10.28 8.91
C SER A 56 12.34 -10.03 7.68
N ALA A 57 11.10 -9.57 7.88
CA ALA A 57 10.26 -9.08 6.79
C ALA A 57 10.77 -7.78 6.14
N MET A 58 11.69 -7.07 6.80
CA MET A 58 12.34 -5.83 6.33
C MET A 58 13.83 -6.04 6.04
N GLN A 59 14.27 -7.28 5.79
CA GLN A 59 15.64 -7.61 5.35
C GLN A 59 15.74 -7.79 3.83
N GLY A 60 14.61 -7.70 3.11
CA GLY A 60 14.59 -7.78 1.66
C GLY A 60 15.11 -6.52 0.96
N PRO A 61 15.08 -6.48 -0.38
CA PRO A 61 15.44 -5.29 -1.15
C PRO A 61 14.56 -4.10 -0.76
N LEU A 62 15.21 -2.95 -0.54
CA LEU A 62 14.52 -1.67 -0.36
C LEU A 62 13.96 -1.21 -1.71
N MET A 63 12.65 -1.03 -1.80
CA MET A 63 11.97 -0.62 -3.03
C MET A 63 11.68 0.87 -3.07
N ILE A 64 11.23 1.43 -1.95
CA ILE A 64 10.85 2.84 -1.84
C ILE A 64 11.70 3.45 -0.73
N ASN A 65 12.32 4.59 -1.02
CA ASN A 65 13.03 5.42 -0.06
C ASN A 65 12.70 6.89 -0.33
N ILE A 66 11.64 7.39 0.31
CA ILE A 66 11.18 8.77 0.13
C ILE A 66 11.58 9.56 1.37
N LYS A 67 12.37 10.62 1.17
CA LYS A 67 12.81 11.53 2.24
C LYS A 67 12.43 12.95 1.85
N SER A 68 11.80 13.67 2.76
CA SER A 68 11.39 15.06 2.50
C SER A 68 11.14 15.81 3.80
N SER A 69 11.09 17.13 3.71
CA SER A 69 10.61 18.01 4.77
C SER A 69 9.60 19.02 4.23
N THR A 70 8.63 19.40 5.04
CA THR A 70 7.58 20.33 4.61
C THR A 70 6.90 21.04 5.78
N TYR A 71 6.26 22.17 5.47
CA TYR A 71 5.48 23.00 6.40
C TYR A 71 3.95 22.85 6.20
N HIS A 72 3.51 21.70 5.68
CA HIS A 72 2.10 21.34 5.54
C HIS A 72 1.93 19.83 5.67
N THR A 73 0.71 19.31 5.55
CA THR A 73 0.38 17.87 5.59
C THR A 73 0.54 17.26 4.19
N PRO A 74 1.64 16.54 3.87
CA PRO A 74 1.86 15.99 2.54
C PRO A 74 1.13 14.66 2.34
N ASN A 75 0.78 14.37 1.09
CA ASN A 75 0.48 13.01 0.65
C ASN A 75 1.74 12.40 0.02
N VAL A 76 2.11 11.20 0.45
CA VAL A 76 3.23 10.40 -0.02
C VAL A 76 2.68 9.24 -0.84
N VAL A 77 2.95 9.25 -2.14
CA VAL A 77 2.56 8.18 -3.05
C VAL A 77 3.58 7.05 -2.93
N LEU A 78 3.10 5.83 -2.68
CA LEU A 78 3.90 4.62 -2.68
C LEU A 78 3.63 3.86 -3.97
N ASP A 79 4.65 3.73 -4.82
CA ASP A 79 4.57 3.02 -6.10
C ASP A 79 5.65 1.93 -6.15
N GLY A 80 5.21 0.67 -6.13
CA GLY A 80 6.06 -0.50 -6.19
C GLY A 80 6.48 -0.88 -7.61
N LYS A 81 6.11 -0.10 -8.64
CA LYS A 81 6.41 -0.36 -10.06
C LYS A 81 6.01 -1.78 -10.50
N GLY A 82 4.82 -2.19 -10.07
CA GLY A 82 4.27 -3.52 -10.35
C GLY A 82 4.69 -4.64 -9.38
N LYS A 83 5.63 -4.38 -8.46
CA LYS A 83 5.97 -5.32 -7.37
C LYS A 83 5.11 -5.04 -6.13
N HIS A 84 4.76 -6.09 -5.39
CA HIS A 84 3.97 -5.94 -4.17
C HIS A 84 4.80 -5.26 -3.07
N LEU A 85 4.22 -4.21 -2.50
CA LEU A 85 4.76 -3.48 -1.35
C LEU A 85 4.72 -4.40 -0.13
N GLY A 86 5.88 -4.75 0.40
CA GLY A 86 6.02 -5.46 1.66
C GLY A 86 5.89 -4.52 2.86
N CYS A 87 6.53 -4.90 3.96
CA CYS A 87 6.51 -4.10 5.19
C CYS A 87 7.29 -2.81 5.00
N GLY A 88 6.95 -1.78 5.79
CA GLY A 88 7.62 -0.49 5.73
C GLY A 88 8.07 0.02 7.09
N LYS A 89 9.09 0.87 7.07
CA LYS A 89 9.47 1.74 8.18
C LYS A 89 9.15 3.17 7.81
N ILE A 90 8.59 3.89 8.76
CA ILE A 90 8.31 5.30 8.60
C ILE A 90 8.90 6.03 9.79
N THR A 91 9.75 7.01 9.51
CA THR A 91 10.26 7.93 10.52
C THR A 91 9.64 9.30 10.27
N VAL A 92 9.13 9.91 11.32
CA VAL A 92 8.51 11.24 11.28
C VAL A 92 9.09 12.08 12.41
N LYS A 93 9.57 13.28 12.11
CA LYS A 93 10.14 14.20 13.09
C LYS A 93 9.48 15.58 12.99
N GLY A 94 8.95 16.08 14.11
CA GLY A 94 8.22 17.35 14.16
C GLY A 94 7.68 17.67 15.54
N SER A 95 7.28 18.92 15.76
CA SER A 95 6.90 19.43 17.09
C SER A 95 5.53 18.98 17.58
N ASP A 96 4.56 18.78 16.67
CA ASP A 96 3.15 18.57 17.01
C ASP A 96 2.60 17.32 16.33
N ILE A 97 2.99 16.16 16.84
CA ILE A 97 2.58 14.89 16.26
C ILE A 97 1.76 14.11 17.28
N THR A 98 0.44 14.01 17.09
CA THR A 98 -0.46 13.11 17.85
C THR A 98 -0.69 11.81 17.08
N GLU A 99 -1.11 11.92 15.81
CA GLU A 99 -1.28 10.82 14.86
C GLU A 99 -0.38 11.04 13.63
N PRO A 100 0.85 10.52 13.61
CA PRO A 100 1.89 10.92 12.66
C PRO A 100 1.54 10.66 11.19
N VAL A 101 0.94 9.51 10.90
CA VAL A 101 0.72 9.03 9.53
C VAL A 101 -0.54 8.20 9.46
N VAL A 102 -1.29 8.36 8.37
CA VAL A 102 -2.37 7.44 7.97
C VAL A 102 -2.06 6.93 6.56
N CYS A 103 -2.13 5.62 6.34
CA CYS A 103 -1.89 4.99 5.05
C CYS A 103 -3.17 4.28 4.58
N ALA A 104 -3.58 4.55 3.35
CA ALA A 104 -4.81 4.06 2.75
C ALA A 104 -4.67 3.93 1.22
N ASN A 105 -5.76 3.55 0.56
CA ASN A 105 -5.82 3.43 -0.89
C ASN A 105 -4.79 2.43 -1.48
N PHE A 106 -4.48 1.36 -0.75
CA PHE A 106 -3.63 0.31 -1.29
C PHE A 106 -4.44 -0.48 -2.31
N ARG A 107 -3.97 -0.49 -3.56
CA ARG A 107 -4.72 -0.99 -4.72
C ARG A 107 -3.83 -1.86 -5.60
N ARG A 108 -4.42 -2.40 -6.67
CA ARG A 108 -3.71 -3.25 -7.65
C ARG A 108 -2.90 -4.35 -6.95
N ASN A 109 -3.56 -5.06 -6.02
CA ASN A 109 -2.95 -6.12 -5.21
C ASN A 109 -1.71 -5.66 -4.41
N TRP A 110 -1.82 -4.54 -3.69
CA TRP A 110 -0.75 -3.99 -2.83
C TRP A 110 0.50 -3.52 -3.60
N THR A 111 0.39 -3.19 -4.87
CA THR A 111 1.52 -2.63 -5.65
C THR A 111 1.61 -1.11 -5.53
N GLU A 112 0.53 -0.45 -5.14
CA GLU A 112 0.43 0.99 -4.95
C GLU A 112 -0.29 1.31 -3.65
N GLY A 113 0.02 2.46 -3.05
CA GLY A 113 -0.65 2.98 -1.86
C GLY A 113 -0.44 4.48 -1.66
N LEU A 114 -1.18 5.08 -0.73
CA LEU A 114 -1.07 6.49 -0.38
C LEU A 114 -0.94 6.64 1.13
N CYS A 115 0.04 7.41 1.58
CA CYS A 115 0.17 7.78 2.99
C CYS A 115 0.05 9.29 3.15
N ARG A 116 -0.61 9.74 4.21
CA ARG A 116 -0.68 11.15 4.60
C ARG A 116 0.08 11.34 5.89
N VAL A 117 1.01 12.29 5.92
CA VAL A 117 1.76 12.66 7.13
C VAL A 117 1.06 13.85 7.77
N HIS A 118 0.60 13.72 9.00
CA HIS A 118 -0.16 14.77 9.70
C HIS A 118 0.77 15.58 10.61
N SER A 119 1.20 16.73 10.09
CA SER A 119 1.90 17.76 10.88
C SER A 119 1.94 19.08 10.10
N LYS A 120 2.14 20.19 10.82
CA LYS A 120 2.37 21.54 10.27
C LYS A 120 3.82 21.78 9.87
N SER A 121 4.78 21.07 10.47
CA SER A 121 6.20 21.15 10.15
C SER A 121 6.82 19.79 10.43
N VAL A 122 7.32 19.13 9.39
CA VAL A 122 7.69 17.73 9.50
C VAL A 122 8.79 17.33 8.53
N GLU A 123 9.74 16.58 9.04
CA GLU A 123 10.67 15.76 8.27
C GLU A 123 10.16 14.32 8.30
N TYR A 124 10.16 13.64 7.16
CA TYR A 124 9.70 12.26 7.10
C TYR A 124 10.56 11.41 6.17
N THR A 125 10.65 10.13 6.49
CA THR A 125 11.29 9.08 5.69
C THR A 125 10.36 7.88 5.59
N PHE A 126 10.07 7.42 4.37
CA PHE A 126 9.36 6.16 4.11
C PHE A 126 10.31 5.18 3.45
N GLU A 127 10.54 4.05 4.11
CA GLU A 127 11.30 2.92 3.58
C GLU A 127 10.37 1.72 3.42
N ILE A 128 10.08 1.32 2.19
CA ILE A 128 9.25 0.13 1.92
C ILE A 128 10.10 -0.95 1.28
N PHE A 129 9.99 -2.17 1.80
CA PHE A 129 10.72 -3.34 1.32
C PHE A 129 9.84 -4.19 0.40
N GLU A 130 10.45 -4.98 -0.47
CA GLU A 130 9.71 -5.96 -1.27
C GLU A 130 9.03 -7.00 -0.39
N ASN A 131 7.80 -7.40 -0.75
CA ASN A 131 7.11 -8.45 -0.02
C ASN A 131 7.87 -9.79 -0.18
N LYS A 132 8.35 -10.33 0.95
CA LYS A 132 9.12 -11.58 1.01
C LYS A 132 8.36 -12.82 0.52
N HIS A 133 7.03 -12.80 0.58
CA HIS A 133 6.18 -13.95 0.31
C HIS A 133 5.52 -13.93 -1.07
N VAL A 134 5.80 -12.94 -1.93
CA VAL A 134 5.27 -12.90 -3.31
C VAL A 134 5.69 -14.13 -4.10
N TYR A 135 6.88 -14.66 -3.83
CA TYR A 135 7.41 -15.88 -4.46
C TYR A 135 6.73 -17.18 -4.02
N ASN A 136 5.86 -17.16 -2.99
CA ASN A 136 5.21 -18.35 -2.46
C ASN A 136 3.69 -18.42 -2.75
N ARG A 137 3.15 -17.52 -3.57
CA ARG A 137 1.80 -17.69 -4.14
C ARG A 137 1.93 -18.35 -5.51
N ASN A 138 2.16 -19.67 -5.51
CA ASN A 138 1.95 -20.52 -6.68
C ASN A 138 0.45 -20.71 -6.92
#